data_AF-A0A9D6PJ14-F1
#
_entry.id   AF-A0A9D6PJ14-F1
#
_cell.length_a   1.000
_cell.length_b   1.000
_cell.length_c   1.000
_cell.angle_alpha   90.00
_cell.angle_beta   90.00
_cell.angle_gamma   90.00
#
_symmetry.space_group_name_H-M   'P 1'
#
loop_
_entity.id
_entity.type
_entity.pdbx_description
1 polymer ?
#
loop_
_entity_poly.entity_id
_entity_poly.type
_entity_poly.pdbx_seq_one_letter_code
_entity_poly.pdbx_strand_id
1 'polypeptide(L)'
;ENELGTSIALEQGRKELVDLEGFNNLKKAEFEAKALTAKLGPYKEFPHQSLLALSLKELAQNAEKIGNLTFTPEILASILNGK
;
A
#
# COMPACT_ATOMS: atom_id res chain seq x y z
N GLU A 1 2.33 -51.65 2.16
CA GLU A 1 2.69 -50.42 1.41
C GLU A 1 3.60 -49.57 2.28
N ASN A 2 4.56 -48.88 1.67
CA ASN A 2 5.79 -48.43 2.33
C ASN A 2 5.62 -46.98 2.87
N GLU A 3 5.69 -46.78 4.19
CA GLU A 3 5.50 -45.47 4.85
C GLU A 3 6.42 -44.38 4.30
N LEU A 4 7.65 -44.76 3.93
CA LEU A 4 8.64 -43.92 3.26
C LEU A 4 8.14 -43.30 1.95
N GLY A 5 7.41 -44.08 1.13
CA GLY A 5 6.86 -43.58 -0.14
C GLY A 5 5.79 -42.51 0.09
N THR A 6 4.97 -42.69 1.11
CA THR A 6 3.96 -41.70 1.52
C THR A 6 4.61 -40.42 2.03
N SER A 7 5.65 -40.52 2.86
CA SER A 7 6.37 -39.35 3.37
C SER A 7 7.08 -38.56 2.27
N ILE A 8 7.68 -39.23 1.29
CA ILE A 8 8.33 -38.57 0.14
C ILE A 8 7.29 -37.82 -0.70
N ALA A 9 6.14 -38.43 -0.98
CA ALA A 9 5.08 -37.79 -1.74
C ALA A 9 4.52 -36.53 -1.02
N LEU A 10 4.37 -36.60 0.31
CA LEU A 10 3.91 -35.46 1.10
C LEU A 10 4.91 -34.29 1.04
N GLU A 11 6.21 -34.56 1.21
CA GLU A 11 7.23 -33.51 1.13
C GLU A 11 7.38 -32.94 -0.28
N GLN A 12 7.20 -33.75 -1.33
CA GLN A 12 7.17 -33.27 -2.70
C GLN A 12 6.01 -32.28 -2.92
N GLY A 13 4.79 -32.63 -2.48
CA GLY A 13 3.62 -31.75 -2.55
C GLY A 13 3.80 -30.48 -1.72
N ARG A 14 4.47 -30.56 -0.55
CA ARG A 14 4.79 -29.39 0.27
C ARG A 14 5.72 -28.41 -0.46
N LYS A 15 6.73 -28.93 -1.17
CA LYS A 15 7.62 -28.08 -1.99
C LYS A 15 6.85 -27.38 -3.11
N GLU A 16 6.03 -28.12 -3.85
CA GLU A 16 5.20 -27.55 -4.92
C GLU A 16 4.24 -26.48 -4.40
N LEU A 17 3.62 -26.70 -3.23
CA LEU A 17 2.76 -25.70 -2.59
C LEU A 17 3.54 -24.42 -2.24
N VAL A 18 4.73 -24.55 -1.66
CA VAL A 18 5.57 -23.39 -1.31
C VAL A 18 5.97 -22.61 -2.57
N ASP A 19 6.32 -23.30 -3.66
CA ASP A 19 6.67 -22.66 -4.93
C ASP A 19 5.46 -21.92 -5.53
N LEU A 20 4.28 -22.54 -5.51
CA LEU A 20 3.03 -21.93 -5.96
C LEU A 20 2.65 -20.72 -5.11
N GLU A 21 2.77 -20.81 -3.80
CA GLU A 21 2.54 -19.70 -2.87
C GLU A 21 3.52 -18.55 -3.14
N GLY A 22 4.80 -18.85 -3.32
CA GLY A 22 5.83 -17.88 -3.68
C GLY A 22 5.49 -17.14 -4.97
N PHE A 23 5.13 -17.88 -6.02
CA PHE A 23 4.73 -17.29 -7.30
C PHE A 23 3.46 -16.43 -7.18
N ASN A 24 2.45 -16.92 -6.47
CA ASN A 24 1.20 -16.18 -6.26
C ASN A 24 1.43 -14.89 -5.47
N ASN A 25 2.26 -14.94 -4.42
CA ASN A 25 2.60 -13.78 -3.61
C ASN A 25 3.36 -12.73 -4.42
N LEU A 26 4.34 -13.15 -5.22
CA LEU A 26 5.09 -12.24 -6.10
C LEU A 26 4.16 -11.59 -7.12
N LYS A 27 3.33 -12.39 -7.79
CA LYS A 27 2.35 -11.88 -8.77
C LYS A 27 1.37 -10.90 -8.15
N LYS A 28 0.88 -11.18 -6.93
CA LYS A 28 0.01 -10.27 -6.17
C LYS A 28 0.72 -8.95 -5.87
N ALA A 29 1.95 -9.00 -5.36
CA ALA A 29 2.75 -7.81 -5.06
C ALA A 29 3.01 -6.96 -6.31
N GLU A 30 3.29 -7.58 -7.46
CA GLU A 30 3.44 -6.86 -8.73
C GLU A 30 2.17 -6.12 -9.15
N PHE A 31 1.01 -6.75 -9.02
CA PHE A 31 -0.26 -6.10 -9.34
C PHE A 31 -0.57 -4.95 -8.38
N GLU A 32 -0.31 -5.13 -7.09
CA GLU A 32 -0.47 -4.08 -6.08
C GLU A 32 0.47 -2.90 -6.37
N ALA A 33 1.73 -3.15 -6.71
CA ALA A 33 2.68 -2.12 -7.08
C ALA A 33 2.26 -1.37 -8.35
N LYS A 34 1.79 -2.08 -9.39
CA LYS A 34 1.27 -1.47 -10.63
C LYS A 34 0.04 -0.61 -10.34
N ALA A 35 -0.90 -1.11 -9.54
CA ALA A 35 -2.09 -0.37 -9.16
C ALA A 35 -1.73 0.89 -8.36
N LEU A 36 -0.79 0.79 -7.41
CA LEU A 36 -0.30 1.92 -6.63
C LEU A 36 0.39 2.94 -7.53
N THR A 37 1.24 2.49 -8.45
CA THR A 37 1.94 3.36 -9.42
C THR A 37 0.95 4.07 -10.34
N ALA A 38 -0.09 3.38 -10.82
CA ALA A 38 -1.13 4.00 -11.65
C ALA A 38 -1.93 5.06 -10.87
N LYS A 39 -2.23 4.80 -9.59
CA LYS A 39 -2.93 5.75 -8.70
C LYS A 39 -2.07 6.95 -8.33
N LEU A 40 -0.81 6.73 -7.97
CA LEU A 40 0.08 7.75 -7.42
C LEU A 40 0.90 8.48 -8.49
N GLY A 41 1.11 7.85 -9.65
CA GLY A 41 1.87 8.39 -10.78
C GLY A 41 1.46 9.80 -11.18
N PRO A 42 0.16 10.10 -11.34
CA PRO A 42 -0.30 11.45 -11.67
C PRO A 42 0.16 12.51 -10.67
N TYR A 43 0.23 12.17 -9.38
CA TYR A 43 0.59 13.13 -8.32
C TYR A 43 2.09 13.45 -8.27
N LYS A 44 2.95 12.68 -8.96
CA LYS A 44 4.41 12.82 -8.91
C LYS A 44 4.92 14.15 -9.49
N GLU A 45 4.17 14.74 -10.42
CA GLU A 45 4.54 15.98 -11.12
C GLU A 45 3.99 17.23 -10.44
N PHE A 46 3.09 17.07 -9.46
CA PHE A 46 2.47 18.21 -8.79
C PHE A 46 3.38 18.79 -7.70
N PRO A 47 3.43 20.12 -7.55
CA PRO A 47 4.06 20.76 -6.41
C PRO A 47 3.49 20.24 -5.09
N HIS A 48 4.34 20.05 -4.08
CA HIS A 48 3.92 19.56 -2.76
C HIS A 48 2.80 20.41 -2.16
N GLN A 49 2.88 21.74 -2.32
CA GLN A 49 1.86 22.67 -1.84
C GLN A 49 0.49 22.45 -2.51
N SER A 50 0.47 22.07 -3.80
CA SER A 50 -0.77 21.76 -4.52
C SER A 50 -1.40 20.46 -4.02
N LEU A 51 -0.58 19.44 -3.72
CA LEU A 51 -1.05 18.19 -3.13
C LEU A 51 -1.63 18.40 -1.72
N LEU A 52 -0.98 19.25 -0.91
CA LEU A 52 -1.46 19.63 0.42
C LEU A 52 -2.78 20.41 0.35
N ALA A 53 -2.90 21.35 -0.58
CA ALA A 53 -4.16 22.07 -0.77
C ALA A 53 -5.30 21.12 -1.17
N LEU A 54 -5.02 20.16 -2.04
CA LEU A 54 -5.99 19.15 -2.46
C LEU A 54 -6.41 18.23 -1.29
N SER A 55 -5.46 17.78 -0.48
CA SER A 55 -5.77 16.92 0.68
C SER A 55 -6.59 17.65 1.73
N LEU A 56 -6.28 18.93 2.02
CA LEU A 56 -7.07 19.75 2.92
C LEU A 56 -8.50 19.97 2.40
N LYS A 57 -8.65 20.20 1.09
CA LYS A 57 -9.97 20.29 0.45
C LYS A 57 -10.77 18.99 0.62
N GLU A 58 -10.15 17.84 0.36
CA GLU A 58 -10.81 16.54 0.47
C GLU A 58 -11.19 16.19 1.91
N LEU A 59 -10.34 16.54 2.88
CA LEU A 59 -10.65 16.45 4.31
C LEU A 59 -11.85 17.33 4.68
N ALA A 60 -11.87 18.58 4.23
CA ALA A 60 -12.98 19.49 4.48
C ALA A 60 -14.29 18.98 3.84
N GLN A 61 -14.24 18.38 2.66
CA GLN A 61 -15.40 17.75 2.01
C GLN A 61 -15.93 16.53 2.76
N ASN A 62 -15.07 15.84 3.52
CA ASN A 62 -15.44 14.70 4.34
C ASN A 62 -15.55 15.06 5.84
N ALA A 63 -15.64 16.36 6.17
CA ALA A 63 -15.61 16.84 7.56
C ALA A 63 -16.73 16.25 8.43
N GLU A 64 -17.86 15.85 7.84
CA GLU A 64 -18.94 15.16 8.57
C GLU A 64 -18.49 13.85 9.23
N LYS A 65 -17.46 13.19 8.67
CA LYS A 65 -16.85 11.96 9.24
C LYS A 65 -15.74 12.28 10.23
N ILE A 66 -15.36 13.55 10.37
CA ILE A 66 -14.23 14.02 11.17
C ILE A 66 -14.81 14.79 12.37
N GLY A 67 -14.81 14.18 13.55
CA GLY A 67 -15.39 14.81 14.75
C GLY A 67 -14.69 16.11 15.16
N ASN A 68 -13.35 16.10 15.22
CA ASN A 68 -12.54 17.31 15.44
C ASN A 68 -11.15 17.12 14.80
N LEU A 69 -10.65 18.15 14.13
CA LEU A 69 -9.33 18.20 13.53
C LEU A 69 -8.60 19.46 14.02
N THR A 70 -7.55 19.27 14.80
CA THR A 70 -6.74 20.36 15.36
C THR A 70 -5.42 20.46 14.60
N PHE A 71 -5.13 21.65 14.07
CA PHE A 71 -3.81 21.99 13.52
C PHE A 71 -3.10 22.95 14.46
N THR A 72 -1.88 22.62 14.89
CA THR A 72 -1.06 23.54 15.67
C THR A 72 -0.30 24.51 14.75
N PRO A 73 0.07 25.71 15.23
CA PRO A 73 0.88 26.65 14.48
C PRO A 73 2.20 26.04 13.97
N GLU A 74 2.82 25.16 14.74
CA GLU A 74 4.07 24.49 14.37
C GLU A 74 3.87 23.54 13.17
N ILE A 75 2.78 22.77 13.17
CA ILE A 75 2.46 21.86 12.07
C ILE A 75 2.06 22.65 10.82
N LEU A 76 1.26 23.71 10.98
CA LEU A 76 0.91 24.61 9.89
C LEU A 76 2.15 25.27 9.26
N ALA A 77 3.08 25.74 10.09
CA ALA A 77 4.33 26.33 9.62
C ALA A 77 5.20 25.31 8.87
N SER A 78 5.26 24.06 9.34
CA SER A 78 5.99 22.96 8.68
C SER A 78 5.40 22.64 7.30
N ILE A 79 4.06 22.55 7.21
CA ILE A 79 3.34 22.26 5.96
C ILE A 79 3.48 23.41 4.95
N LEU A 80 3.36 24.67 5.39
CA LEU A 80 3.37 25.84 4.50
C LEU A 80 4.78 26.22 4.04
N ASN A 81 5.78 26.09 4.91
CA ASN A 81 7.15 26.51 4.63
C ASN A 81 8.04 25.38 4.10
N GLY A 82 7.44 24.22 3.77
CA GLY A 82 8.09 22.98 3.34
C GLY A 82 9.46 23.19 2.70
N LYS A 83 10.48 23.10 3.55
CA LYS A 83 11.87 22.84 3.18
C LYS A 83 12.15 21.38 3.49
#